data_AF-A0A415QJU5-F1
#
_entry.id   AF-A0A415QJU5-F1
#
_cell.length_a   1.000
_cell.length_b   1.000
_cell.length_c   1.000
_cell.angle_alpha   90.00
_cell.angle_beta   90.00
_cell.angle_gamma   90.00
#
_symmetry.space_group_name_H-M   'P 1'
#
loop_
_entity.id
_entity.type
_entity.pdbx_description
1 polymer ?
#
loop_
_entity_poly.entity_id
_entity_poly.type
_entity_poly.pdbx_seq_one_letter_code
_entity_poly.pdbx_strand_id
1 'polypeptide(L)'
;MNKNDMKTIILLLFCCCMMSLHASPKTRETSSSLEKKILIITPEANVTSNYYSLDMIAEELNIGQDSVGSRLNGIVTESMAECDPIFVVLNGKSTVVEELLKNIKVVEQPEKVSVADLSGVSEQDFKNLIRETGVDYVLVINGYFLNKQEQPFNTIFHTISFSMYDKNKKSILTDTNSYNTIALNSCEKIKEASKKCTKRMVKNILKEVSK
;
A
#
# COMPACT_ATOMS: atom_id res chain seq x y z
N MET A 1 -15.86 65.92 46.39
CA MET A 1 -14.92 67.06 46.23
C MET A 1 -13.66 66.75 47.03
N ASN A 2 -12.50 67.23 46.55
CA ASN A 2 -11.09 66.95 46.90
C ASN A 2 -10.53 65.68 46.22
N LYS A 3 -9.57 65.71 45.28
CA LYS A 3 -8.55 66.70 44.89
C LYS A 3 -7.70 67.19 46.06
N ASN A 4 -6.64 66.46 46.37
CA ASN A 4 -5.28 66.99 46.24
C ASN A 4 -4.20 65.98 46.63
N ASP A 5 -3.10 66.10 45.90
CA ASP A 5 -1.72 65.73 46.26
C ASP A 5 -1.30 64.29 45.95
N MET A 6 -0.95 63.94 44.71
CA MET A 6 0.05 64.60 43.85
C MET A 6 1.42 64.71 44.53
N LYS A 7 2.09 63.56 44.70
CA LYS A 7 3.55 63.42 44.66
C LYS A 7 3.84 62.05 44.03
N THR A 8 4.02 61.98 42.71
CA THR A 8 5.35 61.98 42.06
C THR A 8 6.22 60.82 42.54
N ILE A 9 6.32 59.78 41.69
CA ILE A 9 7.47 58.93 41.33
C ILE A 9 6.84 57.88 40.40
N ILE A 10 6.66 58.17 39.10
CA ILE A 10 7.65 57.92 38.04
C ILE A 10 8.35 56.57 38.25
N LEU A 11 7.73 55.50 37.76
CA LEU A 11 8.50 54.41 37.14
C LEU A 11 7.84 54.09 35.80
N LEU A 12 8.32 54.79 34.78
CA LEU A 12 8.20 54.39 33.38
C LEU A 12 8.81 53.01 33.21
N LEU A 13 8.04 52.05 32.70
CA LEU A 13 8.57 51.11 31.72
C LEU A 13 7.51 50.84 30.66
N PHE A 14 7.71 51.54 29.55
CA PHE A 14 7.27 51.28 28.18
C PHE A 14 7.02 49.79 27.88
N CYS A 15 5.84 49.45 27.34
CA CYS A 15 5.79 48.88 25.99
C CYS A 15 4.38 48.91 25.40
N CYS A 16 4.32 49.32 24.14
CA CYS A 16 3.16 49.74 23.38
C CYS A 16 2.10 48.65 23.15
N CYS A 17 0.83 49.06 23.18
CA CYS A 17 -0.24 48.40 22.44
C CYS A 17 0.14 48.36 20.94
N MET A 18 0.37 47.17 20.42
CA MET A 18 0.34 46.90 18.98
C MET A 18 -0.38 45.57 18.75
N MET A 19 -1.59 45.69 18.20
CA MET A 19 -2.21 44.79 17.23
C MET A 19 -1.53 43.41 17.10
N SER A 20 -1.96 42.44 17.90
CA SER A 20 -1.78 41.05 17.49
C SER A 20 -2.77 40.79 16.37
N LEU A 21 -2.24 40.73 15.14
CA LEU A 21 -2.90 40.24 13.94
C LEU A 21 -3.96 39.20 14.31
N HIS A 22 -5.22 39.48 13.96
CA HIS A 22 -6.12 38.41 13.58
C HIS A 22 -5.47 37.71 12.39
N ALA A 23 -4.62 36.72 12.66
CA ALA A 23 -4.52 35.59 11.77
C ALA A 23 -5.88 34.90 11.91
N SER A 24 -6.84 35.32 11.08
CA SER A 24 -7.86 34.39 10.60
C SER A 24 -7.11 33.08 10.37
N PRO A 25 -7.59 31.93 10.87
CA PRO A 25 -7.09 30.69 10.33
C PRO A 25 -7.20 30.89 8.83
N LYS A 26 -6.07 30.87 8.12
CA LYS A 26 -6.14 30.42 6.76
C LYS A 26 -6.68 29.02 6.96
N THR A 27 -8.00 28.89 6.87
CA THR A 27 -8.59 27.86 6.06
C THR A 27 -7.70 27.87 4.83
N ARG A 28 -6.68 27.00 4.85
CA ARG A 28 -6.37 26.26 3.65
C ARG A 28 -7.75 25.76 3.30
N GLU A 29 -8.39 26.46 2.38
CA GLU A 29 -9.12 25.76 1.35
C GLU A 29 -8.12 24.70 0.91
N THR A 30 -8.25 23.52 1.52
CA THR A 30 -7.74 22.31 0.97
C THR A 30 -8.45 22.32 -0.36
N SER A 31 -7.78 22.86 -1.39
CA SER A 31 -8.10 22.53 -2.75
C SER A 31 -8.19 21.02 -2.71
N SER A 32 -9.40 20.48 -2.74
CA SER A 32 -9.60 19.06 -2.84
C SER A 32 -9.14 18.73 -4.25
N SER A 33 -7.83 18.68 -4.46
CA SER A 33 -7.30 17.70 -5.39
C SER A 33 -7.89 16.42 -4.85
N LEU A 34 -8.88 15.87 -5.56
CA LEU A 34 -9.37 14.53 -5.28
C LEU A 34 -8.13 13.66 -5.16
N GLU A 35 -7.76 13.32 -3.93
CA GLU A 35 -6.58 12.52 -3.67
C GLU A 35 -6.86 11.20 -4.34
N LYS A 36 -6.08 10.88 -5.37
CA LYS A 36 -6.26 9.67 -6.18
C LYS A 36 -6.29 8.47 -5.21
N LYS A 37 -7.08 7.44 -5.48
CA LYS A 37 -7.12 6.22 -4.65
C LYS A 37 -6.76 4.99 -5.47
N ILE A 38 -6.02 4.08 -4.86
CA ILE A 38 -5.56 2.84 -5.48
C ILE A 38 -6.09 1.67 -4.66
N LEU A 39 -7.02 0.90 -5.20
CA LEU A 39 -7.46 -0.35 -4.58
C LEU A 39 -6.41 -1.43 -4.82
N ILE A 40 -5.92 -2.09 -3.76
CA ILE A 40 -5.07 -3.27 -3.88
C ILE A 40 -5.93 -4.54 -3.85
N ILE A 41 -5.75 -5.41 -4.85
CA ILE A 41 -6.37 -6.74 -4.89
C ILE A 41 -5.32 -7.84 -5.10
N THR A 42 -5.57 -9.01 -4.53
CA THR A 42 -4.66 -10.16 -4.55
C THR A 42 -5.45 -11.40 -4.99
N PRO A 43 -5.14 -12.02 -6.13
CA PRO A 43 -5.73 -13.29 -6.53
C PRO A 43 -5.43 -14.40 -5.51
N GLU A 44 -6.36 -15.34 -5.31
CA GLU A 44 -6.27 -16.35 -4.24
C GLU A 44 -5.05 -17.28 -4.38
N ALA A 45 -4.76 -17.72 -5.60
CA ALA A 45 -3.66 -18.64 -5.90
C ALA A 45 -2.47 -17.91 -6.56
N ASN A 46 -1.92 -16.90 -5.88
CA ASN A 46 -0.80 -16.10 -6.41
C ASN A 46 0.53 -16.33 -5.67
N VAL A 47 0.58 -17.19 -4.66
CA VAL A 47 1.80 -17.51 -3.90
C VAL A 47 2.39 -18.83 -4.38
N THR A 48 3.63 -18.79 -4.85
CA THR A 48 4.31 -19.97 -5.40
C THR A 48 5.77 -20.04 -4.93
N SER A 49 6.40 -21.21 -5.04
CA SER A 49 7.81 -21.40 -4.68
C SER A 49 8.48 -22.45 -5.56
N ASN A 50 9.79 -22.33 -5.76
CA ASN A 50 10.60 -23.39 -6.37
C ASN A 50 11.03 -24.49 -5.39
N TYR A 51 10.80 -24.30 -4.09
CA TYR A 51 11.34 -25.18 -3.05
C TYR A 51 10.31 -25.50 -1.96
N TYR A 52 9.61 -24.50 -1.43
CA TYR A 52 8.69 -24.71 -0.33
C TYR A 52 7.31 -25.13 -0.86
N SER A 53 6.75 -26.21 -0.31
CA SER A 53 5.30 -26.43 -0.43
C SER A 53 4.54 -25.42 0.43
N LEU A 54 3.23 -25.25 0.19
CA LEU A 54 2.39 -24.41 1.06
C LEU A 54 2.42 -24.89 2.52
N ASP A 55 2.49 -26.20 2.75
CA ASP A 55 2.63 -26.77 4.10
C ASP A 55 3.93 -26.34 4.79
N MET A 56 5.05 -26.41 4.08
CA MET A 56 6.33 -25.97 4.63
C MET A 56 6.33 -24.48 4.95
N ILE A 57 5.71 -23.66 4.10
CA ILE A 57 5.56 -22.21 4.37
C ILE A 57 4.70 -22.00 5.61
N ALA A 58 3.59 -22.74 5.73
CA ALA A 58 2.68 -22.63 6.85
C ALA A 58 3.35 -23.00 8.18
N GLU A 59 4.13 -24.09 8.19
CA GLU A 59 4.91 -24.54 9.32
C GLU A 59 5.98 -23.51 9.72
N GLU A 60 6.78 -23.03 8.77
CA GLU A 60 7.83 -22.03 8.99
C GLU A 60 7.29 -20.68 9.51
N LEU A 61 6.05 -20.35 9.16
CA LEU A 61 5.38 -19.12 9.61
C LEU A 61 4.50 -19.32 10.83
N ASN A 62 4.31 -20.56 11.28
CA ASN A 62 3.39 -20.96 12.35
C ASN A 62 1.95 -20.44 12.09
N ILE A 63 1.44 -20.68 10.89
CA ILE A 63 0.08 -20.32 10.45
C ILE A 63 -0.64 -21.52 9.83
N GLY A 64 -1.94 -21.41 9.57
CA GLY A 64 -2.69 -22.44 8.83
C GLY A 64 -2.32 -22.46 7.35
N GLN A 65 -2.26 -23.64 6.72
CA GLN A 65 -1.96 -23.80 5.30
C GLN A 65 -2.83 -22.92 4.39
N ASP A 66 -4.16 -22.96 4.59
CA ASP A 66 -5.12 -22.16 3.82
C ASP A 66 -4.94 -20.65 3.98
N SER A 67 -4.18 -20.22 4.99
CA SER A 67 -3.92 -18.81 5.26
C SER A 67 -2.64 -18.28 4.60
N VAL A 68 -1.76 -19.15 4.06
CA VAL A 68 -0.44 -18.74 3.52
C VAL A 68 -0.56 -17.62 2.51
N GLY A 69 -1.44 -17.79 1.52
CA GLY A 69 -1.71 -16.79 0.48
C GLY A 69 -2.17 -15.47 1.09
N SER A 70 -3.23 -15.52 1.89
CA SER A 70 -3.80 -14.33 2.53
C SER A 70 -2.81 -13.61 3.45
N ARG A 71 -1.94 -14.34 4.16
CA ARG A 71 -1.02 -13.76 5.13
C ARG A 71 0.19 -13.10 4.47
N LEU A 72 0.80 -13.74 3.47
CA LEU A 72 1.93 -13.17 2.74
C LEU A 72 1.51 -11.96 1.90
N ASN A 73 0.36 -12.04 1.22
CA ASN A 73 -0.21 -10.87 0.54
C ASN A 73 -0.61 -9.77 1.54
N GLY A 74 -1.15 -10.15 2.70
CA GLY A 74 -1.48 -9.24 3.80
C GLY A 74 -0.27 -8.39 4.20
N ILE A 75 0.90 -9.01 4.41
CA ILE A 75 2.14 -8.27 4.73
C ILE A 75 2.44 -7.20 3.67
N VAL A 76 2.32 -7.54 2.38
CA VAL A 76 2.60 -6.59 1.28
C VAL A 76 1.58 -5.45 1.29
N THR A 77 0.28 -5.79 1.28
CA THR A 77 -0.82 -4.82 1.18
C THR A 77 -0.90 -3.90 2.40
N GLU A 78 -0.79 -4.43 3.62
CA GLU A 78 -0.71 -3.66 4.86
C GLU A 78 0.49 -2.70 4.83
N SER A 79 1.68 -3.19 4.45
CA SER A 79 2.88 -2.36 4.42
C SER A 79 2.80 -1.24 3.38
N MET A 80 2.10 -1.46 2.26
CA MET A 80 1.85 -0.41 1.26
C MET A 80 0.91 0.66 1.80
N ALA A 81 -0.20 0.27 2.44
CA ALA A 81 -1.14 1.19 3.08
C ALA A 81 -0.53 1.96 4.26
N GLU A 82 0.40 1.34 5.00
CA GLU A 82 1.19 2.02 6.04
C GLU A 82 2.19 3.04 5.45
N CYS A 83 2.67 2.82 4.22
CA CYS A 83 3.60 3.74 3.57
C CYS A 83 2.90 4.99 3.02
N ASP A 84 1.68 4.85 2.49
CA ASP A 84 0.94 5.96 1.90
C ASP A 84 -0.59 5.70 1.92
N PRO A 85 -1.42 6.67 2.40
CA PRO A 85 -2.87 6.50 2.50
C PRO A 85 -3.59 6.41 1.14
N ILE A 86 -2.90 6.66 0.02
CA ILE A 86 -3.44 6.48 -1.33
C ILE A 86 -3.88 5.04 -1.58
N PHE A 87 -3.26 4.07 -0.89
CA PHE A 87 -3.54 2.66 -1.04
C PHE A 87 -4.70 2.23 -0.14
N VAL A 88 -5.75 1.73 -0.77
CA VAL A 88 -6.95 1.22 -0.12
C VAL A 88 -6.89 -0.30 -0.09
N VAL A 89 -6.94 -0.85 1.11
CA VAL A 89 -7.14 -2.29 1.37
C VAL A 89 -8.54 -2.47 1.92
N LEU A 90 -9.34 -3.34 1.30
CA LEU A 90 -10.70 -3.61 1.77
C LEU A 90 -10.65 -4.56 2.96
N ASN A 91 -10.99 -4.04 4.13
CA ASN A 91 -11.15 -4.83 5.35
C ASN A 91 -12.57 -5.43 5.38
N GLY A 92 -12.76 -6.58 4.73
CA GLY A 92 -14.03 -7.30 4.71
C GLY A 92 -14.39 -7.88 3.35
N LYS A 93 -15.49 -8.64 3.30
CA LYS A 93 -15.99 -9.24 2.06
C LYS A 93 -16.68 -8.17 1.20
N SER A 94 -16.10 -7.87 0.04
CA SER A 94 -16.76 -7.10 -1.01
C SER A 94 -17.15 -8.06 -2.12
N THR A 95 -18.46 -8.25 -2.32
CA THR A 95 -18.98 -9.20 -3.32
C THR A 95 -18.50 -8.87 -4.73
N VAL A 96 -18.32 -7.59 -5.06
CA VAL A 96 -17.80 -7.17 -6.37
C VAL A 96 -16.31 -7.47 -6.53
N VAL A 97 -15.52 -7.34 -5.46
CA VAL A 97 -14.11 -7.76 -5.51
C VAL A 97 -14.00 -9.28 -5.58
N GLU A 98 -14.78 -10.01 -4.78
CA GLU A 98 -14.79 -11.48 -4.80
C GLU A 98 -15.18 -12.02 -6.19
N GLU A 99 -16.20 -11.45 -6.83
CA GLU A 99 -16.63 -11.85 -8.18
C GLU A 99 -15.55 -11.54 -9.23
N LEU A 100 -14.86 -10.40 -9.10
CA LEU A 100 -13.78 -10.03 -10.00
C LEU A 100 -12.56 -10.95 -9.82
N LEU A 101 -12.21 -11.30 -8.57
CA LEU A 101 -11.08 -12.19 -8.27
C LEU A 101 -11.26 -13.60 -8.86
N LYS A 102 -12.49 -14.14 -8.91
CA LYS A 102 -12.79 -15.44 -9.56
C LYS A 102 -12.41 -15.46 -11.04
N ASN A 103 -12.41 -14.31 -11.68
CA ASN A 103 -12.16 -14.15 -13.12
C ASN A 103 -10.73 -13.69 -13.43
N ILE A 104 -9.91 -13.43 -12.41
CA ILE A 104 -8.49 -13.15 -12.56
C ILE A 104 -7.73 -14.47 -12.44
N LYS A 105 -6.98 -14.81 -13.48
CA LYS A 105 -6.06 -15.95 -13.44
C LYS A 105 -4.64 -15.45 -13.23
N VAL A 106 -3.85 -16.16 -12.45
CA VAL A 106 -2.42 -15.88 -12.34
C VAL A 106 -1.70 -16.72 -13.39
N VAL A 107 -0.98 -16.08 -14.30
CA VAL A 107 -0.11 -16.79 -15.24
C VAL A 107 1.22 -17.01 -14.54
N GLU A 108 1.45 -18.24 -14.07
CA GLU A 108 2.71 -18.62 -13.44
C GLU A 108 3.86 -18.48 -14.44
N GLN A 109 4.86 -17.69 -14.06
CA GLN A 109 6.11 -17.61 -14.80
C GLN A 109 7.28 -17.75 -13.81
N PRO A 110 7.75 -18.97 -13.52
CA PRO A 110 8.76 -19.25 -12.49
C PRO A 110 10.08 -18.46 -12.65
N GLU A 111 10.38 -17.98 -13.87
CA GLU A 111 11.61 -17.26 -14.21
C GLU A 111 11.36 -15.82 -14.72
N LYS A 112 10.12 -15.34 -14.71
CA LYS A 112 9.75 -14.01 -15.23
C LYS A 112 8.75 -13.31 -14.31
N VAL A 113 8.49 -12.05 -14.62
CA VAL A 113 7.42 -11.27 -13.98
C VAL A 113 6.10 -12.01 -14.12
N SER A 114 5.50 -12.41 -13.00
CA SER A 114 4.15 -12.98 -13.03
C SER A 114 3.16 -11.88 -13.40
N VAL A 115 2.24 -12.18 -14.32
CA VAL A 115 1.23 -11.24 -14.80
C VAL A 115 -0.15 -11.84 -14.55
N ALA A 116 -1.02 -11.07 -13.93
CA ALA A 116 -2.41 -11.44 -13.79
C ALA A 116 -3.11 -11.32 -15.14
N ASP A 117 -3.78 -12.39 -15.56
CA ASP A 117 -4.65 -12.41 -16.73
C ASP A 117 -6.05 -11.92 -16.33
N LEU A 118 -6.36 -10.70 -16.77
CA LEU A 118 -7.67 -10.05 -16.60
C LEU A 118 -8.59 -10.26 -17.81
N SER A 119 -8.26 -11.15 -18.75
CA SER A 119 -9.09 -11.42 -19.94
C SER A 119 -10.48 -11.94 -19.57
N GLY A 120 -10.60 -12.66 -18.45
CA GLY A 120 -11.88 -13.11 -17.90
C GLY A 120 -12.69 -12.01 -17.21
N VAL A 121 -12.10 -10.87 -16.88
CA VAL A 121 -12.78 -9.73 -16.25
C VAL A 121 -13.38 -8.84 -17.34
N SER A 122 -14.71 -8.74 -17.40
CA SER A 122 -15.36 -7.87 -18.37
C SER A 122 -15.05 -6.39 -18.09
N GLU A 123 -15.13 -5.53 -19.11
CA GLU A 123 -15.02 -4.08 -18.88
C GLU A 123 -16.11 -3.55 -17.93
N GLN A 124 -17.30 -4.16 -17.97
CA GLN A 124 -18.42 -3.73 -17.14
C GLN A 124 -18.17 -4.07 -15.67
N ASP A 125 -17.66 -5.26 -15.37
CA ASP A 125 -17.32 -5.66 -14.00
C ASP A 125 -16.20 -4.79 -13.43
N PHE A 126 -15.19 -4.48 -14.25
CA PHE A 126 -14.11 -3.58 -13.85
C PHE A 126 -14.63 -2.15 -13.60
N LYS A 127 -15.52 -1.62 -14.45
CA LYS A 127 -16.14 -0.31 -14.24
C LYS A 127 -17.05 -0.28 -13.01
N ASN A 128 -17.77 -1.38 -12.74
CA ASN A 128 -18.59 -1.53 -11.55
C ASN A 128 -17.72 -1.49 -10.29
N LEU A 129 -16.58 -2.21 -10.27
CA LEU A 129 -15.60 -2.16 -9.20
C LEU A 129 -15.16 -0.72 -8.91
N ILE A 130 -14.66 -0.02 -9.93
CA ILE A 130 -14.20 1.37 -9.82
C ILE A 130 -15.29 2.28 -9.24
N ARG A 131 -16.54 2.15 -9.72
CA ARG A 131 -17.68 2.95 -9.26
C ARG A 131 -18.05 2.66 -7.81
N GLU A 132 -18.07 1.40 -7.41
CA GLU A 132 -18.48 0.99 -6.06
C GLU A 132 -17.42 1.29 -4.99
N THR A 133 -16.14 1.14 -5.33
CA THR A 133 -15.06 1.43 -4.39
C THR A 133 -14.62 2.89 -4.42
N GLY A 134 -15.02 3.65 -5.44
CA GLY A 134 -14.67 5.07 -5.60
C GLY A 134 -13.15 5.28 -5.74
N VAL A 135 -12.45 4.33 -6.33
CA VAL A 135 -11.00 4.38 -6.56
C VAL A 135 -10.69 4.80 -7.99
N ASP A 136 -9.49 5.33 -8.21
CA ASP A 136 -9.06 5.79 -9.54
C ASP A 136 -8.27 4.70 -10.28
N TYR A 137 -7.62 3.81 -9.53
CA TYR A 137 -6.79 2.73 -10.05
C TYR A 137 -7.01 1.44 -9.26
N VAL A 138 -6.75 0.32 -9.93
CA VAL A 138 -6.68 -1.01 -9.31
C VAL A 138 -5.27 -1.55 -9.46
N LEU A 139 -4.65 -1.89 -8.34
CA LEU A 139 -3.36 -2.55 -8.26
C LEU A 139 -3.60 -4.04 -7.98
N VAL A 140 -3.18 -4.89 -8.90
CA VAL A 140 -3.22 -6.34 -8.74
C VAL A 140 -1.84 -6.84 -8.31
N ILE A 141 -1.77 -7.52 -7.17
CA ILE A 141 -0.58 -8.27 -6.78
C ILE A 141 -0.58 -9.58 -7.58
N ASN A 142 0.03 -9.54 -8.76
CA ASN A 142 0.01 -10.63 -9.73
C ASN A 142 0.57 -11.93 -9.16
N GLY A 143 1.65 -11.85 -8.38
CA GLY A 143 2.30 -13.03 -7.84
C GLY A 143 3.29 -12.71 -6.74
N TYR A 144 3.41 -13.63 -5.79
CA TYR A 144 4.41 -13.67 -4.75
C TYR A 144 5.20 -14.97 -4.90
N PHE A 145 6.42 -14.87 -5.40
CA PHE A 145 7.29 -16.02 -5.61
C PHE A 145 8.38 -16.11 -4.54
N LEU A 146 8.53 -17.30 -3.95
CA LEU A 146 9.61 -17.66 -3.04
C LEU A 146 10.64 -18.51 -3.78
N ASN A 147 11.81 -17.92 -4.05
CA ASN A 147 12.93 -18.63 -4.64
C ASN A 147 13.98 -18.94 -3.57
N LYS A 148 14.16 -20.22 -3.23
CA LYS A 148 15.26 -20.66 -2.36
C LYS A 148 16.50 -20.95 -3.19
N GLN A 149 17.61 -20.35 -2.78
CA GLN A 149 18.93 -20.56 -3.35
C GLN A 149 19.86 -21.03 -2.23
N GLU A 150 20.47 -22.20 -2.39
CA GLU A 150 21.36 -22.79 -1.38
C GLU A 150 22.81 -22.33 -1.49
N GLN A 151 23.26 -21.94 -2.69
CA GLN A 151 24.65 -21.58 -3.00
C GLN A 151 24.74 -20.15 -3.54
N PRO A 152 25.71 -19.30 -3.14
CA PRO A 152 26.79 -19.57 -2.19
C PRO A 152 26.34 -19.52 -0.71
N PHE A 153 25.14 -18.99 -0.43
CA PHE A 153 24.55 -18.95 0.90
C PHE A 153 23.07 -19.28 0.83
N ASN A 154 22.55 -20.00 1.83
CA ASN A 154 21.13 -20.25 1.98
C ASN A 154 20.36 -18.93 2.09
N THR A 155 19.62 -18.60 1.03
CA THR A 155 18.89 -17.34 0.88
C THR A 155 17.52 -17.62 0.28
N ILE A 156 16.49 -16.95 0.80
CA ILE A 156 15.15 -16.96 0.24
C ILE A 156 14.90 -15.59 -0.38
N PHE A 157 14.71 -15.56 -1.70
CA PHE A 157 14.27 -14.37 -2.40
C PHE A 157 12.74 -14.35 -2.45
N HIS A 158 12.17 -13.26 -1.95
CA HIS A 158 10.76 -12.93 -2.05
C HIS A 158 10.59 -11.96 -3.21
N THR A 159 9.92 -12.40 -4.27
CA THR A 159 9.70 -11.62 -5.48
C THR A 159 8.21 -11.33 -5.63
N ILE A 160 7.86 -10.05 -5.66
CA ILE A 160 6.48 -9.59 -5.76
C ILE A 160 6.31 -8.93 -7.12
N SER A 161 5.45 -9.50 -7.96
CA SER A 161 5.05 -8.94 -9.24
C SER A 161 3.69 -8.28 -9.11
N PHE A 162 3.51 -7.12 -9.74
CA PHE A 162 2.23 -6.40 -9.71
C PHE A 162 1.96 -5.67 -11.02
N SER A 163 0.68 -5.41 -11.27
CA SER A 163 0.20 -4.59 -12.38
C SER A 163 -0.85 -3.60 -11.89
N MET A 164 -0.77 -2.35 -12.37
CA MET A 164 -1.72 -1.29 -12.07
C MET A 164 -2.53 -0.94 -13.31
N TYR A 165 -3.84 -0.82 -13.13
CA TYR A 165 -4.81 -0.59 -14.19
C TYR A 165 -5.57 0.71 -13.94
N ASP A 166 -5.80 1.48 -15.00
CA ASP A 166 -6.67 2.64 -14.97
C ASP A 166 -8.17 2.26 -15.03
N LYS A 167 -9.06 3.24 -14.93
CA LYS A 167 -10.52 3.07 -15.04
C LYS A 167 -11.01 2.38 -16.32
N ASN A 168 -10.20 2.32 -17.37
CA ASN A 168 -10.51 1.67 -18.64
C ASN A 168 -9.91 0.26 -18.72
N LYS A 169 -9.44 -0.31 -17.60
CA LYS A 169 -8.74 -1.60 -17.53
C LYS A 169 -7.43 -1.60 -18.34
N LYS A 170 -6.86 -0.44 -18.66
CA LYS A 170 -5.56 -0.37 -19.34
C LYS A 170 -4.45 -0.49 -18.31
N SER A 171 -3.54 -1.45 -18.51
CA SER A 171 -2.33 -1.55 -17.70
C SER A 171 -1.44 -0.33 -17.93
N ILE A 172 -1.15 0.40 -16.87
CA ILE A 172 -0.32 1.61 -16.89
C ILE A 172 1.06 1.38 -16.25
N LEU A 173 1.18 0.36 -15.41
CA LEU A 173 2.44 -0.04 -14.79
C LEU A 173 2.43 -1.54 -14.55
N THR A 174 3.50 -2.23 -14.93
CA THR A 174 3.79 -3.60 -14.54
C THR A 174 5.24 -3.65 -14.08
N ASP A 175 5.48 -4.13 -12.87
CA ASP A 175 6.83 -4.13 -12.29
C ASP A 175 6.99 -5.35 -11.36
N THR A 176 8.22 -5.59 -10.95
CA THR A 176 8.57 -6.63 -9.98
C THR A 176 9.62 -6.11 -9.03
N ASN A 177 9.43 -6.40 -7.76
CA ASN A 177 10.39 -6.02 -6.73
C ASN A 177 10.72 -7.22 -5.86
N SER A 178 12.00 -7.34 -5.52
CA SER A 178 12.51 -8.46 -4.73
C SER A 178 13.26 -7.98 -3.50
N TYR A 179 13.18 -8.77 -2.45
CA TYR A 179 13.99 -8.68 -1.25
C TYR A 179 14.33 -10.09 -0.79
N ASN A 180 15.24 -10.22 0.17
CA ASN A 180 15.71 -11.52 0.61
C ASN A 180 15.67 -11.67 2.13
N THR A 181 15.50 -12.91 2.57
CA THR A 181 15.63 -13.35 3.96
C THR A 181 16.55 -14.57 4.02
N ILE A 182 17.04 -14.91 5.21
CA ILE A 182 17.83 -16.13 5.44
C ILE A 182 16.89 -17.33 5.65
N ALA A 183 15.74 -17.10 6.29
CA ALA A 183 14.68 -18.06 6.52
C ALA A 183 13.34 -17.32 6.69
N LEU A 184 12.22 -18.01 6.48
CA LEU A 184 10.87 -17.45 6.60
C LEU A 184 10.58 -17.02 8.04
N ASN A 185 10.92 -17.85 9.04
CA ASN A 185 10.87 -17.63 10.50
C ASN A 185 9.53 -17.18 11.12
N SER A 186 8.93 -16.08 10.63
CA SER A 186 7.74 -15.43 11.18
C SER A 186 7.27 -14.32 10.23
N CYS A 187 5.97 -14.02 10.22
CA CYS A 187 5.41 -12.92 9.44
C CYS A 187 6.05 -11.56 9.78
N GLU A 188 6.40 -11.32 11.06
CA GLU A 188 6.96 -10.06 11.53
C GLU A 188 8.35 -9.82 10.95
N LYS A 189 9.21 -10.86 10.91
CA LYS A 189 10.53 -10.78 10.27
C LYS A 189 10.44 -10.56 8.76
N ILE A 190 9.46 -11.19 8.10
CA ILE A 190 9.21 -10.97 6.67
C ILE A 190 8.76 -9.52 6.44
N LYS A 191 7.84 -9.00 7.26
CA LYS A 191 7.40 -7.60 7.20
C LYS A 191 8.56 -6.62 7.42
N GLU A 192 9.44 -6.89 8.38
CA GLU A 192 10.63 -6.06 8.62
C GLU A 192 11.57 -6.05 7.40
N ALA A 193 11.88 -7.23 6.86
CA ALA A 193 12.78 -7.37 5.72
C ALA A 193 12.22 -6.71 4.44
N SER A 194 10.90 -6.68 4.27
CA SER A 194 10.25 -6.13 3.09
C SER A 194 10.19 -4.59 3.07
N LYS A 195 10.34 -3.90 4.21
CA LYS A 195 10.13 -2.44 4.33
C LYS A 195 10.81 -1.61 3.23
N LYS A 196 12.09 -1.87 2.94
CA LYS A 196 12.85 -1.12 1.92
C LYS A 196 12.33 -1.42 0.51
N CYS A 197 11.90 -2.65 0.27
CA CYS A 197 11.28 -3.09 -0.97
C CYS A 197 9.94 -2.36 -1.18
N THR A 198 9.07 -2.42 -0.17
CA THR A 198 7.75 -1.79 -0.19
C THR A 198 7.83 -0.29 -0.43
N LYS A 199 8.72 0.43 0.27
CA LYS A 199 8.94 1.87 0.05
C LYS A 199 9.33 2.20 -1.40
N ARG A 200 10.09 1.32 -2.05
CA ARG A 200 10.48 1.49 -3.46
C ARG A 200 9.31 1.25 -4.39
N MET A 201 8.55 0.17 -4.16
CA MET A 201 7.31 -0.13 -4.90
C MET A 201 6.35 1.05 -4.85
N VAL A 202 6.04 1.53 -3.64
CA VAL A 202 5.17 2.69 -3.41
C VAL A 202 5.68 3.92 -4.15
N LYS A 203 6.97 4.25 -4.03
CA LYS A 203 7.56 5.39 -4.74
C LYS A 203 7.42 5.28 -6.27
N ASN A 204 7.58 4.09 -6.84
CA ASN A 204 7.43 3.89 -8.28
C ASN A 204 5.96 4.07 -8.72
N ILE A 205 5.02 3.53 -7.96
CA ILE A 205 3.59 3.68 -8.21
C ILE A 205 3.16 5.14 -8.11
N LEU A 206 3.59 5.85 -7.06
CA LEU A 206 3.28 7.27 -6.85
C LEU A 206 3.76 8.15 -8.01
N LYS A 207 4.92 7.85 -8.60
CA LYS A 207 5.41 8.55 -9.79
C LYS A 207 4.50 8.35 -10.99
N GLU A 208 3.94 7.14 -11.17
CA GLU A 208 3.06 6.85 -12.29
C GLU A 208 1.73 7.58 -12.15
N VAL A 209 1.12 7.55 -10.96
CA VAL A 209 -0.15 8.24 -10.72
C VAL A 209 -0.02 9.76 -10.64
N SER A 210 1.19 10.30 -10.55
CA SER A 210 1.42 11.76 -10.57
C SER A 210 1.62 12.34 -11.98
N LYS A 211 1.66 11.49 -13.01
CA LYS A 211 1.66 11.93 -14.42
C LYS A 211 0.27 12.40 -14.86
#